data_AF-A0AAJ7V7P5-F1
#
_entry.id   AF-A0AAJ7V7P5-F1
#
_cell.length_a   1.000
_cell.length_b   1.000
_cell.length_c   1.000
_cell.angle_alpha   90.00
_cell.angle_beta   90.00
_cell.angle_gamma   90.00
#
_symmetry.space_group_name_H-M   'P 1'
#
loop_
_entity.id
_entity.type
_entity.pdbx_description
1 polymer ?
#
loop_
_entity_poly.entity_id
_entity_poly.type
_entity_poly.pdbx_seq_one_letter_code
_entity_poly.pdbx_strand_id
1 'polypeptide(L)'
;MYSNKTSMEFIEGSRGIYRPIRVLFDTPIYERALQICWHMPSYKIHIALVAEFLRLQQEKQLSSAVTAEDMTELLMQESKSTLRVQLWEFELEDFDDDEVRPLLKLVWEVNNNMKMRDIEFEARRLLKLPETIPPQFQ
;
A
#
# COMPACT_ATOMS: atom_id res chain seq x y z
N MET A 1 17.65 -0.06 37.89
CA MET A 1 17.19 -0.91 36.78
C MET A 1 15.89 -0.33 36.27
N TYR A 2 15.93 0.51 35.23
CA TYR A 2 14.73 1.02 34.57
C TYR A 2 14.62 0.35 33.21
N SER A 3 13.59 -0.49 33.08
CA SER A 3 13.19 -1.11 31.82
C SER A 3 12.53 -0.04 30.97
N ASN A 4 13.29 0.52 30.02
CA ASN A 4 12.72 1.34 28.96
C ASN A 4 12.02 0.42 27.98
N LYS A 5 10.73 0.15 28.22
CA LYS A 5 9.81 -0.26 27.15
C LYS A 5 9.67 0.92 26.20
N THR A 6 10.52 0.97 25.19
CA THR A 6 10.28 1.76 23.99
C THR A 6 9.06 1.16 23.31
N SER A 7 7.86 1.68 23.61
CA SER A 7 6.73 1.49 22.71
C SER A 7 7.15 2.13 21.40
N MET A 8 7.47 1.30 20.40
CA MET A 8 7.71 1.78 19.06
C MET A 8 6.37 2.27 18.52
N GLU A 9 6.07 3.55 18.74
CA GLU A 9 4.97 4.23 18.07
C GLU A 9 5.14 4.01 16.56
N PHE A 10 4.09 3.52 15.92
CA PHE A 10 4.01 3.49 14.46
C PHE A 10 4.15 4.94 13.98
N ILE A 11 5.32 5.29 13.48
CA ILE A 11 5.59 6.62 12.94
C ILE A 11 4.85 6.69 11.60
N GLU A 12 3.85 7.56 11.53
CA GLU A 12 3.03 7.91 10.36
C GLU A 12 3.84 8.34 9.10
N GLY A 13 5.17 8.37 9.21
CA GLY A 13 6.12 8.78 8.16
C GLY A 13 6.37 7.78 7.03
N SER A 14 5.73 6.61 7.01
CA SER A 14 5.76 5.70 5.86
C SER A 14 4.64 5.96 4.84
N ARG A 15 3.72 6.89 5.09
CA ARG A 15 2.86 7.43 4.03
C ARG A 15 3.73 8.14 3.00
N GLY A 16 3.81 7.55 1.80
CA GLY A 16 4.46 8.02 0.59
C GLY A 16 5.32 9.29 0.72
N ILE A 17 6.64 9.12 0.61
CA ILE A 17 7.66 10.19 0.68
C ILE A 17 7.62 11.12 -0.56
N TYR A 18 6.48 11.31 -1.21
CA TYR A 18 6.27 12.26 -2.30
C TYR A 18 5.28 13.34 -1.85
N ARG A 19 5.75 14.58 -1.84
CA ARG A 19 4.87 15.75 -1.69
C ARG A 19 4.04 15.89 -2.99
N PRO A 20 2.71 15.97 -2.91
CA PRO A 20 1.85 16.07 -4.09
C PRO A 20 2.20 17.24 -5.02
N ILE A 21 1.73 17.16 -6.27
CA ILE A 21 1.65 18.30 -7.19
C ILE A 21 0.80 19.36 -6.48
N ARG A 22 1.39 20.51 -6.13
CA ARG A 22 0.75 21.59 -5.33
C ARG A 22 -0.67 21.97 -5.78
N VAL A 23 -0.95 21.83 -7.07
CA VAL A 23 -2.24 22.15 -7.71
C VAL A 23 -3.41 21.29 -7.20
N LEU A 24 -3.16 20.10 -6.63
CA LEU A 24 -4.20 19.15 -6.22
C LEU A 24 -4.43 19.07 -4.70
N PHE A 25 -3.69 19.83 -3.88
CA PHE A 25 -3.83 19.73 -2.42
C PHE A 25 -5.16 20.24 -1.89
N ASP A 26 -5.78 21.19 -2.58
CA ASP A 26 -7.03 21.82 -2.12
C ASP A 26 -8.28 21.09 -2.63
N THR A 27 -8.12 19.96 -3.36
CA THR A 27 -9.25 19.17 -3.85
C THR A 27 -9.54 17.97 -2.93
N PRO A 28 -10.74 17.89 -2.30
CA PRO A 28 -11.11 16.79 -1.41
C PRO A 28 -10.99 15.38 -2.02
N ILE A 29 -11.15 15.28 -3.34
CA ILE A 29 -11.02 14.02 -4.08
C ILE A 29 -9.56 13.50 -4.13
N TYR A 30 -8.57 14.40 -4.04
CA TYR A 30 -7.15 14.04 -3.94
C TYR A 30 -6.85 13.36 -2.60
N GLU A 31 -7.28 13.98 -1.50
CA GLU A 31 -7.13 13.42 -0.16
C GLU A 31 -7.86 12.08 -0.04
N ARG A 32 -9.04 11.97 -0.64
CA ARG A 32 -9.77 10.71 -0.72
C ARG A 32 -9.00 9.64 -1.50
N ALA A 33 -8.38 9.96 -2.63
CA ALA A 33 -7.53 9.02 -3.38
C ALA A 33 -6.38 8.47 -2.49
N LEU A 34 -5.73 9.35 -1.71
CA LEU A 34 -4.69 8.94 -0.76
C LEU A 34 -5.23 8.00 0.33
N GLN A 35 -6.34 8.36 0.97
CA GLN A 35 -6.95 7.54 2.02
C GLN A 35 -7.37 6.16 1.52
N ILE A 36 -7.88 6.11 0.29
CA ILE A 36 -8.34 4.87 -0.33
C ILE A 36 -7.16 3.98 -0.73
N CYS A 37 -6.11 4.56 -1.32
CA CYS A 37 -4.89 3.83 -1.66
C CYS A 37 -4.21 3.31 -0.38
N TRP A 38 -4.02 4.17 0.63
CA TRP A 38 -3.35 3.87 1.89
C TRP A 38 -4.31 3.35 2.98
N HIS A 39 -5.36 2.62 2.58
CA HIS A 39 -6.28 1.99 3.52
C HIS A 39 -5.54 0.97 4.40
N MET A 40 -5.26 1.36 5.64
CA MET A 40 -4.35 0.66 6.56
C MET A 40 -4.64 -0.83 6.73
N PRO A 41 -5.90 -1.29 6.89
CA PRO A 41 -6.18 -2.72 6.99
C PRO A 41 -5.74 -3.51 5.74
N SER A 42 -6.06 -3.00 4.55
CA SER A 42 -5.67 -3.66 3.29
C SER A 42 -4.15 -3.65 3.12
N TYR A 43 -3.51 -2.52 3.40
CA TYR A 43 -2.07 -2.38 3.33
C TYR A 43 -1.33 -3.40 4.23
N LYS A 44 -1.77 -3.56 5.49
CA LYS A 44 -1.20 -4.55 6.41
C LYS A 44 -1.42 -5.99 5.92
N ILE A 45 -2.64 -6.31 5.46
CA ILE A 45 -2.92 -7.64 4.91
C ILE A 45 -2.01 -7.95 3.72
N HIS A 46 -1.80 -6.98 2.82
CA HIS A 46 -0.94 -7.18 1.65
C HIS A 46 0.52 -7.44 2.07
N ILE A 47 1.05 -6.71 3.05
CA ILE A 47 2.38 -6.97 3.62
C ILE A 47 2.46 -8.40 4.17
N ALA A 48 1.47 -8.83 4.96
CA ALA A 48 1.46 -10.17 5.55
C ALA A 48 1.43 -11.27 4.48
N LEU A 49 0.59 -11.12 3.45
CA LEU A 49 0.50 -12.06 2.34
C LEU A 49 1.80 -12.16 1.54
N VAL A 50 2.44 -11.02 1.24
CA VAL A 50 3.72 -11.01 0.51
C VAL A 50 4.85 -11.57 1.38
N ALA A 51 4.85 -11.30 2.68
CA ALA A 51 5.84 -11.87 3.61
C ALA A 51 5.73 -13.39 3.68
N GLU A 52 4.50 -13.90 3.78
CA GLU A 52 4.22 -15.34 3.80
C GLU A 52 4.57 -16.01 2.47
N PHE A 53 4.22 -15.37 1.36
CA PHE A 53 4.63 -15.81 0.01
C PHE A 53 6.15 -15.95 -0.09
N LEU A 54 6.91 -14.94 0.33
CA LEU A 54 8.37 -14.96 0.32
C LEU A 54 8.93 -16.06 1.24
N ARG A 55 8.32 -16.29 2.41
CA ARG A 55 8.70 -17.38 3.33
C ARG A 55 8.54 -18.75 2.66
N LEU A 56 7.38 -18.99 2.04
CA LEU A 56 7.09 -20.24 1.34
C LEU A 56 8.02 -20.47 0.13
N GLN A 57 8.43 -19.42 -0.56
CA GLN A 57 9.45 -19.51 -1.62
C GLN A 57 10.83 -19.90 -1.07
N GLN A 58 11.26 -19.32 0.07
CA GLN A 58 12.53 -19.71 0.71
C GLN A 58 12.53 -21.17 1.14
N GLU A 59 11.40 -21.67 1.62
CA GLU A 59 11.20 -23.07 2.01
C GLU A 59 10.98 -24.01 0.81
N LYS A 60 11.06 -23.50 -0.43
CA LYS A 60 10.85 -24.24 -1.68
C LYS A 60 9.47 -24.91 -1.79
N GLN A 61 8.48 -24.36 -1.08
CA GLN A 61 7.08 -24.81 -1.14
C GLN A 61 6.31 -24.11 -2.27
N LEU A 62 6.83 -22.99 -2.77
CA LEU A 62 6.31 -22.27 -3.94
C LEU A 62 7.37 -22.15 -5.03
N SER A 63 6.89 -22.08 -6.29
CA SER A 63 7.74 -21.85 -7.44
C SER A 63 8.41 -20.47 -7.37
N SER A 64 9.68 -20.39 -7.76
CA SER A 64 10.40 -19.13 -7.95
C SER A 64 10.04 -18.42 -9.27
N ALA A 65 9.20 -19.03 -10.11
CA ALA A 65 8.74 -18.44 -11.36
C ALA A 65 7.76 -17.28 -11.13
N VAL A 66 7.07 -17.27 -9.99
CA VAL A 66 6.23 -16.14 -9.54
C VAL A 66 7.09 -15.25 -8.67
N THR A 67 7.11 -13.95 -8.92
CA THR A 67 7.91 -12.99 -8.16
C THR A 67 7.07 -12.29 -7.09
N ALA A 68 7.74 -11.57 -6.18
CA ALA A 68 7.04 -10.71 -5.23
C ALA A 68 6.27 -9.58 -5.95
N GLU A 69 6.82 -9.07 -7.04
CA GLU A 69 6.19 -8.08 -7.91
C GLU A 69 4.87 -8.62 -8.50
N ASP A 70 4.89 -9.85 -9.07
CA ASP A 70 3.69 -10.51 -9.59
C ASP A 70 2.60 -10.66 -8.52
N MET A 71 2.99 -11.04 -7.30
CA MET A 71 2.07 -11.17 -6.17
C MET A 71 1.50 -9.81 -5.76
N THR A 72 2.33 -8.76 -5.69
CA THR A 72 1.85 -7.42 -5.35
C THR A 72 0.93 -6.84 -6.41
N GLU A 73 1.21 -7.08 -7.69
CA GLU A 73 0.37 -6.67 -8.81
C GLU A 73 -0.99 -7.35 -8.73
N LEU A 74 -1.03 -8.66 -8.47
CA LEU A 74 -2.29 -9.39 -8.26
C LEU A 74 -3.10 -8.78 -7.10
N LEU A 75 -2.47 -8.49 -5.97
CA LEU A 75 -3.14 -7.85 -4.83
C LEU A 75 -3.68 -6.45 -5.17
N MET A 76 -3.00 -5.69 -6.03
CA MET A 76 -3.51 -4.40 -6.50
C MET A 76 -4.70 -4.58 -7.43
N GLN A 77 -4.66 -5.54 -8.36
CA GLN A 77 -5.78 -5.84 -9.25
C GLN A 77 -7.02 -6.29 -8.46
N GLU A 78 -6.86 -7.20 -7.50
CA GLU A 78 -7.94 -7.62 -6.62
C GLU A 78 -8.53 -6.46 -5.82
N SER A 79 -7.70 -5.48 -5.41
CA SER A 79 -8.18 -4.32 -4.66
C SER A 79 -9.15 -3.43 -5.46
N LYS A 80 -9.10 -3.46 -6.80
CA LYS A 80 -10.03 -2.71 -7.66
C LYS A 80 -11.47 -3.19 -7.54
N SER A 81 -11.67 -4.46 -7.17
CA SER A 81 -13.00 -5.02 -6.92
C SER A 81 -13.65 -4.52 -5.62
N THR A 82 -12.89 -3.83 -4.76
CA THR A 82 -13.43 -3.38 -3.48
C THR A 82 -14.35 -2.17 -3.65
N LEU A 83 -15.44 -2.14 -2.88
CA LEU A 83 -16.40 -1.02 -2.87
C LEU A 83 -15.72 0.35 -2.68
N ARG A 84 -14.62 0.38 -1.93
CA ARG A 84 -13.85 1.61 -1.69
C ARG A 84 -13.21 2.14 -2.97
N VAL A 85 -12.64 1.27 -3.81
CA VAL A 85 -12.04 1.68 -5.10
C VAL A 85 -13.13 2.00 -6.11
N GLN A 86 -14.18 1.18 -6.18
CA GLN A 86 -15.31 1.42 -7.08
C GLN A 86 -16.01 2.76 -6.79
N LEU A 87 -16.20 3.12 -5.52
CA LEU A 87 -16.78 4.42 -5.16
C LEU A 87 -15.91 5.59 -5.62
N TRP A 88 -14.58 5.45 -5.52
CA TRP A 88 -13.67 6.48 -6.00
C TRP A 88 -13.68 6.59 -7.53
N GLU A 89 -13.70 5.45 -8.24
CA GLU A 89 -13.84 5.43 -9.71
C GLU A 89 -15.16 6.07 -10.15
N PHE A 90 -16.25 5.82 -9.42
CA PHE A 90 -17.54 6.47 -9.66
C PHE A 90 -17.46 7.99 -9.44
N GLU A 91 -16.88 8.45 -8.33
CA GLU A 91 -16.69 9.88 -8.05
C GLU A 91 -15.78 10.58 -9.08
N LEU A 92 -14.89 9.86 -9.75
CA LEU A 92 -14.08 10.41 -10.84
C LEU A 92 -14.90 10.75 -12.09
N GLU A 93 -16.04 10.09 -12.31
CA GLU A 93 -16.90 10.33 -13.47
C GLU A 93 -17.51 11.75 -13.47
N ASP A 94 -17.55 12.41 -12.31
CA ASP A 94 -18.05 13.79 -12.18
C ASP A 94 -17.04 14.85 -12.65
N PHE A 95 -15.78 14.48 -12.90
CA PHE A 95 -14.71 15.42 -13.31
C PHE A 95 -14.48 15.41 -14.82
N ASP A 96 -14.10 16.54 -15.40
CA ASP A 96 -13.77 16.65 -16.83
C ASP A 96 -12.59 15.75 -17.23
N ASP A 97 -12.74 15.04 -18.35
CA ASP A 97 -11.76 14.14 -18.96
C ASP A 97 -10.52 14.88 -19.48
N ASP A 98 -10.63 16.17 -19.84
CA ASP A 98 -9.52 16.95 -20.42
C ASP A 98 -8.77 17.82 -19.40
N GLU A 99 -9.23 17.88 -18.15
CA GLU A 99 -8.65 18.75 -17.13
C GLU A 99 -8.21 17.99 -15.86
N VAL A 100 -9.15 17.69 -14.96
CA VAL A 100 -8.85 17.26 -13.60
C VAL A 100 -8.77 15.73 -13.50
N ARG A 101 -9.58 15.00 -14.27
CA ARG A 101 -9.64 13.54 -14.21
C ARG A 101 -8.30 12.87 -14.57
N PRO A 102 -7.55 13.30 -15.60
CA PRO A 102 -6.24 12.72 -15.91
C PRO A 102 -5.23 12.90 -14.77
N LEU A 103 -5.25 14.06 -14.11
CA LEU A 103 -4.38 14.34 -12.97
C LEU A 103 -4.70 13.43 -11.78
N LEU A 104 -5.99 13.19 -11.49
CA LEU A 104 -6.40 12.28 -10.43
C LEU A 104 -6.06 10.81 -10.73
N LYS A 105 -6.20 10.38 -11.99
CA LYS A 105 -5.73 9.07 -12.44
C LYS A 105 -4.22 8.93 -12.27
N LEU A 106 -3.44 9.94 -12.64
CA LEU A 106 -1.99 9.93 -12.43
C LEU A 106 -1.62 9.81 -10.95
N VAL A 107 -2.30 10.54 -10.07
CA VAL A 107 -2.11 10.45 -8.62
C VAL A 107 -2.36 9.04 -8.11
N TRP A 108 -3.42 8.40 -8.57
CA TRP A 108 -3.76 7.04 -8.21
C TRP A 108 -2.67 6.04 -8.64
N GLU A 109 -2.24 6.11 -9.90
CA GLU A 109 -1.19 5.25 -10.45
C GLU A 109 0.14 5.42 -9.70
N VAL A 110 0.54 6.66 -9.41
CA VAL A 110 1.76 6.93 -8.64
C VAL A 110 1.65 6.35 -7.23
N ASN A 111 0.52 6.54 -6.55
CA ASN A 111 0.33 6.03 -5.20
C ASN A 111 0.32 4.50 -5.15
N ASN A 112 -0.34 3.83 -6.11
CA ASN A 112 -0.33 2.37 -6.17
C ASN A 112 1.07 1.81 -6.45
N ASN A 113 1.82 2.41 -7.37
CA ASN A 113 3.21 2.02 -7.61
C ASN A 113 4.08 2.17 -6.35
N MET A 114 3.93 3.28 -5.63
CA MET A 114 4.64 3.49 -4.37
C MET A 114 4.24 2.46 -3.31
N LYS A 115 2.93 2.17 -3.20
CA LYS A 115 2.39 1.20 -2.27
C LYS A 115 2.90 -0.21 -2.56
N MET A 116 2.98 -0.63 -3.84
CA MET A 116 3.54 -1.93 -4.22
C MET A 116 4.99 -2.08 -3.75
N ARG A 117 5.83 -1.09 -4.06
CA ARG A 117 7.24 -1.07 -3.64
C ARG A 117 7.38 -1.13 -2.12
N ASP A 118 6.54 -0.40 -1.42
CA ASP A 118 6.56 -0.33 0.04
C ASP A 118 6.09 -1.65 0.70
N ILE A 119 5.04 -2.27 0.16
CA ILE A 119 4.58 -3.61 0.58
C ILE A 119 5.71 -4.63 0.45
N GLU A 120 6.39 -4.67 -0.70
CA GLU A 120 7.49 -5.60 -0.92
C GLU A 120 8.65 -5.33 0.05
N PHE A 121 9.01 -4.05 0.25
CA PHE A 121 10.06 -3.64 1.18
C PHE A 121 9.75 -4.10 2.61
N GLU A 122 8.57 -3.80 3.12
CA GLU A 122 8.16 -4.18 4.47
C GLU A 122 8.03 -5.70 4.63
N ALA A 123 7.50 -6.41 3.63
CA ALA A 123 7.43 -7.87 3.64
C ALA A 123 8.84 -8.51 3.76
N ARG A 124 9.80 -8.04 2.96
CA ARG A 124 11.21 -8.49 3.04
C ARG A 124 11.84 -8.16 4.38
N ARG A 125 11.50 -7.00 4.97
CA ARG A 125 11.98 -6.57 6.29
C ARG A 125 11.45 -7.49 7.39
N LEU A 126 10.14 -7.78 7.41
CA LEU A 126 9.52 -8.68 8.39
C LEU A 126 10.09 -10.10 8.32
N LEU A 127 10.35 -10.60 7.11
CA LEU A 127 10.97 -11.92 6.93
C LEU A 127 12.39 -12.00 7.49
N LYS A 128 13.18 -10.93 7.36
CA LYS A 128 14.55 -10.85 7.90
C LYS A 128 14.58 -10.63 9.41
N LEU A 129 13.58 -9.94 9.96
CA LEU A 129 13.50 -9.54 11.36
C LEU A 129 12.13 -9.89 11.94
N PRO A 130 11.83 -11.18 12.19
CA PRO A 130 10.52 -11.61 12.68
C PRO A 130 10.14 -10.98 14.04
N GLU A 131 11.15 -10.65 14.85
CA GLU A 131 10.98 -9.96 16.14
C GLU A 131 10.41 -8.54 16.01
N THR A 132 10.42 -7.98 14.80
CA THR A 132 9.89 -6.64 14.50
C THR A 132 8.46 -6.65 13.95
N ILE A 133 7.83 -7.83 13.85
CA ILE A 133 6.41 -7.95 13.47
C ILE A 133 5.58 -7.16 14.51
N PRO A 134 4.86 -6.11 14.09
CA PRO A 134 4.04 -5.35 15.03
C PRO A 134 2.96 -6.27 15.64
N PRO A 135 2.58 -6.10 16.92
CA PRO A 135 1.58 -6.95 17.58
C PRO A 135 0.23 -7.01 16.86
N GLN A 136 -0.05 -6.02 16.00
CA GLN A 136 -1.26 -5.88 15.21
C GLN A 136 -1.28 -6.77 13.95
N PHE A 137 -0.23 -7.57 13.73
CA PHE A 137 -0.09 -8.57 12.65
C PHE A 137 -0.10 -10.02 13.18
N GLN A 138 -0.22 -10.21 14.51
CA GLN A 138 -0.37 -11.51 15.18
C GLN A 138 -1.84 -11.81 15.44
#